data_AF-A0A1H3JSA5-F1
#
_entry.id   AF-A0A1H3JSA5-F1
#
_cell.length_a   1.000
_cell.length_b   1.000
_cell.length_c   1.000
_cell.angle_alpha   90.00
_cell.angle_beta   90.00
_cell.angle_gamma   90.00
#
_symmetry.space_group_name_H-M   'P 1'
#
loop_
_entity.id
_entity.type
_entity.pdbx_description
1 polymer ?
#
loop_
_entity_poly.entity_id
_entity_poly.type
_entity_poly.pdbx_seq_one_letter_code
_entity_poly.pdbx_strand_id
1 'polypeptide(L)'
;MSAPGSNRTTIQPDSDRVVDVRDVLTGAAHPAGDVLVVDDLGTAAAPSAAELLATRGCTVEVVTAALVVGQDLGLTLDRPGWERRAADLRIRRTTERLVTAVEGRTVRLLHHPTGAVEERDVDWLVVAAPPRADDELWTALRDSGLEVHRVGDCLAPRRAGAATLDGDRVGLAV
;
A
#
# COMPACT_ATOMS: atom_id res chain seq x y z
N MET A 1 8.00 30.68 13.23
CA MET A 1 8.28 30.18 11.87
C MET A 1 7.77 28.75 11.83
N SER A 2 6.48 28.58 11.53
CA SER A 2 5.81 27.27 11.58
C SER A 2 6.22 26.44 10.37
N ALA A 3 6.58 25.17 10.61
CA ALA A 3 6.84 24.20 9.55
C ALA A 3 5.60 24.01 8.66
N PRO A 4 5.77 23.81 7.34
CA PRO A 4 4.66 23.55 6.44
C PRO A 4 4.02 22.20 6.80
N GLY A 5 2.68 22.21 6.91
CA GLY A 5 1.88 21.05 7.25
C GLY A 5 2.08 19.89 6.28
N SER A 6 2.22 18.69 6.83
CA SER A 6 2.26 17.42 6.11
C SER A 6 1.00 17.26 5.26
N ASN A 7 1.11 17.48 3.94
CA ASN A 7 0.00 17.37 2.99
C ASN A 7 -0.22 15.90 2.56
N ARG A 8 -0.35 14.99 3.53
CA ARG A 8 -0.74 13.60 3.26
C ARG A 8 -2.27 13.54 3.19
N THR A 9 -2.81 13.51 1.98
CA THR A 9 -4.20 13.14 1.75
C THR A 9 -4.37 11.68 2.15
N THR A 10 -4.90 11.43 3.34
CA THR A 10 -5.41 10.10 3.70
C THR A 10 -6.61 9.85 2.81
N ILE A 11 -6.44 9.07 1.74
CA ILE A 11 -7.58 8.57 0.96
C ILE A 11 -8.30 7.58 1.85
N GLN A 12 -9.35 8.05 2.51
CA GLN A 12 -10.17 7.20 3.33
C GLN A 12 -11.05 6.37 2.39
N PRO A 13 -11.18 5.04 2.61
CA PRO A 13 -12.06 4.18 1.80
C PRO A 13 -13.53 4.48 2.13
N ASP A 14 -14.01 5.64 1.69
CA ASP A 14 -15.37 6.16 1.95
C ASP A 14 -16.31 5.87 0.75
N SER A 15 -15.84 5.09 -0.22
CA SER A 15 -16.57 4.63 -1.40
C SER A 15 -16.40 3.12 -1.51
N ASP A 16 -17.49 2.40 -1.81
CA ASP A 16 -17.52 0.92 -2.00
C ASP A 16 -16.50 0.39 -3.02
N ARG A 17 -15.82 1.28 -3.74
CA ARG A 17 -14.85 1.00 -4.81
C ARG A 17 -13.40 1.31 -4.44
N VAL A 18 -13.16 1.80 -3.23
CA VAL A 18 -11.82 2.07 -2.68
C VAL A 18 -11.50 0.99 -1.66
N VAL A 19 -10.49 0.16 -1.94
CA VAL A 19 -10.13 -0.98 -1.08
C VAL A 19 -8.63 -1.02 -0.79
N ASP A 20 -8.25 -1.63 0.32
CA ASP A 20 -6.84 -1.82 0.63
C ASP A 20 -6.24 -2.97 -0.21
N VAL A 21 -4.95 -2.88 -0.55
CA VAL A 21 -4.21 -3.98 -1.19
C VAL A 21 -4.31 -5.28 -0.40
N ARG A 22 -4.36 -5.23 0.93
CA ARG A 22 -4.54 -6.40 1.80
C ARG A 22 -5.86 -7.10 1.56
N ASP A 23 -6.94 -6.36 1.33
CA ASP A 23 -8.26 -6.96 1.07
C ASP A 23 -8.25 -7.70 -0.28
N VAL A 24 -7.56 -7.15 -1.28
CA VAL A 24 -7.38 -7.81 -2.58
C VAL A 24 -6.53 -9.08 -2.47
N LEU A 25 -5.43 -9.01 -1.73
CA LEU A 25 -4.47 -10.11 -1.57
C LEU A 25 -5.01 -11.24 -0.68
N THR A 26 -5.86 -10.92 0.31
CA THR A 26 -6.54 -11.92 1.15
C THR A 26 -7.83 -12.46 0.53
N GLY A 27 -8.33 -11.82 -0.54
CA GLY A 27 -9.59 -12.19 -1.18
C GLY A 27 -10.84 -11.67 -0.46
N ALA A 28 -10.70 -10.70 0.45
CA ALA A 28 -11.84 -9.97 1.01
C ALA A 28 -12.48 -9.02 -0.02
N ALA A 29 -11.68 -8.49 -0.95
CA ALA A 29 -12.14 -7.64 -2.06
C ALA A 29 -11.83 -8.25 -3.43
N HIS A 30 -12.73 -8.04 -4.38
CA HIS A 30 -12.66 -8.60 -5.74
C HIS A 30 -12.82 -7.51 -6.83
N PRO A 31 -11.88 -6.55 -6.96
CA PRO A 31 -11.91 -5.58 -8.04
C PRO A 31 -11.96 -6.23 -9.43
N ALA A 32 -12.63 -5.57 -10.37
CA ALA A 32 -12.76 -5.98 -11.77
C ALA A 32 -12.86 -4.76 -12.69
N GLY A 33 -12.52 -4.94 -13.97
CA GLY A 33 -12.54 -3.86 -14.97
C GLY A 33 -11.26 -3.02 -14.94
N ASP A 34 -11.40 -1.70 -15.03
CA ASP A 34 -10.28 -0.76 -14.98
C ASP A 34 -9.90 -0.43 -13.53
N VAL A 35 -8.70 -0.79 -13.12
CA VAL A 35 -8.25 -0.67 -11.73
C VAL A 35 -7.01 0.21 -11.63
N LEU A 36 -7.11 1.26 -10.82
CA LEU A 36 -5.95 2.08 -10.42
C LEU A 36 -5.39 1.55 -9.10
N VAL A 37 -4.13 1.18 -9.07
CA VAL A 37 -3.42 0.74 -7.87
C VAL A 37 -2.48 1.85 -7.41
N VAL A 38 -2.62 2.33 -6.18
CA VAL A 38 -1.78 3.39 -5.60
C VAL A 38 -0.64 2.75 -4.81
N ASP A 39 0.59 2.99 -5.27
CA ASP A 39 1.81 2.58 -4.62
C ASP A 39 2.45 3.74 -3.82
N ASP A 40 1.93 3.96 -2.61
CA ASP A 40 2.46 4.96 -1.68
C ASP A 40 3.46 4.39 -0.67
N LEU A 41 3.55 3.05 -0.57
CA LEU A 41 4.51 2.39 0.32
C LEU A 41 5.83 2.06 -0.36
N GLY A 42 5.83 1.87 -1.69
CA GLY A 42 7.01 1.49 -2.46
C GLY A 42 7.45 0.03 -2.27
N THR A 43 6.74 -0.74 -1.43
CA THR A 43 7.05 -2.14 -1.13
C THR A 43 6.42 -3.08 -2.16
N ALA A 44 6.58 -4.40 -1.98
CA ALA A 44 6.00 -5.40 -2.87
C ALA A 44 4.46 -5.45 -2.89
N ALA A 45 3.77 -4.81 -1.94
CA ALA A 45 2.32 -4.95 -1.78
C ALA A 45 1.52 -4.47 -3.01
N ALA A 46 1.70 -3.21 -3.43
CA ALA A 46 1.03 -2.67 -4.62
C ALA A 46 1.46 -3.38 -5.93
N PRO A 47 2.77 -3.59 -6.19
CA PRO A 47 3.25 -4.45 -7.29
C PRO A 47 2.57 -5.82 -7.35
N SER A 48 2.45 -6.52 -6.21
CA SER A 48 1.85 -7.87 -6.14
C SER A 48 0.34 -7.84 -6.37
N ALA A 49 -0.35 -6.87 -5.78
CA ALA A 49 -1.79 -6.68 -6.02
C ALA A 49 -2.07 -6.37 -7.49
N ALA A 50 -1.23 -5.53 -8.12
CA ALA A 50 -1.33 -5.21 -9.54
C ALA A 50 -1.14 -6.44 -10.45
N GLU A 51 -0.12 -7.27 -10.17
CA GLU A 51 0.11 -8.54 -10.88
C GLU A 51 -1.09 -9.49 -10.73
N LEU A 52 -1.61 -9.65 -9.51
CA LEU A 52 -2.76 -10.51 -9.21
C LEU A 52 -4.00 -10.06 -9.99
N LEU A 53 -4.31 -8.75 -9.96
CA LEU A 53 -5.48 -8.18 -10.64
C LEU A 53 -5.37 -8.28 -12.17
N ALA A 54 -4.19 -8.00 -12.73
CA ALA A 54 -3.96 -8.15 -14.16
C ALA A 54 -4.08 -9.62 -14.60
N THR A 55 -3.59 -10.57 -13.79
CA THR A 55 -3.76 -12.02 -14.02
C THR A 55 -5.23 -12.44 -13.97
N ARG A 56 -6.06 -11.75 -13.17
CA ARG A 56 -7.52 -11.93 -13.12
C ARG A 56 -8.26 -11.25 -14.27
N GLY A 57 -7.56 -10.59 -15.20
CA GLY A 57 -8.14 -9.97 -16.39
C GLY A 57 -8.52 -8.49 -16.22
N CYS A 58 -8.09 -7.82 -15.14
CA CYS A 58 -8.30 -6.37 -14.99
C CYS A 58 -7.34 -5.59 -15.90
N THR A 59 -7.79 -4.41 -16.36
CA THR A 59 -6.88 -3.40 -16.92
C THR A 59 -6.25 -2.64 -15.75
N VAL A 60 -4.94 -2.78 -15.55
CA VAL A 60 -4.29 -2.23 -14.36
C VAL A 60 -3.35 -1.08 -14.72
N GLU A 61 -3.52 0.03 -14.01
CA GLU A 61 -2.55 1.13 -13.93
C GLU A 61 -2.03 1.23 -12.49
N VAL A 62 -0.71 1.21 -12.31
CA VAL A 62 -0.08 1.50 -11.03
C VAL A 62 0.39 2.95 -11.04
N VAL A 63 -0.07 3.72 -10.06
CA VAL A 63 0.29 5.12 -9.86
C VAL A 63 1.12 5.28 -8.60
N THR A 64 2.12 6.15 -8.64
CA THR A 64 2.95 6.46 -7.47
C THR A 64 3.47 7.88 -7.55
N ALA A 65 3.68 8.52 -6.39
CA ALA A 65 4.41 9.78 -6.31
C ALA A 65 5.93 9.60 -6.48
N ALA A 66 6.44 8.36 -6.37
CA ALA A 66 7.86 8.07 -6.55
C ALA A 66 8.30 8.13 -8.02
N LEU A 67 9.63 8.10 -8.24
CA LEU A 67 10.24 8.06 -9.58
C LEU A 67 10.06 6.69 -10.26
N VAL A 68 9.79 5.64 -9.48
CA VAL A 68 9.59 4.27 -9.96
C VAL A 68 8.53 3.59 -9.10
N VAL A 69 7.77 2.68 -9.70
CA VAL A 69 6.86 1.79 -8.96
C VAL A 69 7.69 0.75 -8.19
N GLY A 70 7.27 0.45 -6.97
CA GLY A 70 7.91 -0.53 -6.10
C GLY A 70 9.36 -0.14 -5.79
N GLN A 71 9.61 1.11 -5.40
CA GLN A 71 10.99 1.63 -5.19
C GLN A 71 11.85 0.72 -4.28
N ASP A 72 11.25 0.07 -3.28
CA ASP A 72 11.95 -0.84 -2.37
C ASP A 72 12.31 -2.19 -3.01
N LEU A 73 11.66 -2.58 -4.11
CA LEU A 73 12.07 -3.76 -4.89
C LEU A 73 13.47 -3.60 -5.49
N GLY A 74 13.96 -2.37 -5.61
CA GLY A 74 15.35 -2.10 -5.99
C GLY A 74 16.34 -2.56 -4.91
N LEU A 75 15.95 -2.52 -3.63
CA LEU A 75 16.79 -2.92 -2.50
C LEU A 75 16.98 -4.44 -2.44
N THR A 76 16.00 -5.20 -2.91
CA THR A 76 16.00 -6.66 -2.91
C THR A 76 16.38 -7.26 -4.27
N LEU A 77 16.71 -6.43 -5.26
CA LEU A 77 17.01 -6.81 -6.65
C LEU A 77 15.82 -7.47 -7.38
N ASP A 78 14.60 -7.33 -6.87
CA ASP A 78 13.39 -7.92 -7.45
C ASP A 78 12.78 -7.06 -8.57
N ARG A 79 13.15 -5.77 -8.63
CA ARG A 79 12.58 -4.81 -9.59
C ARG A 79 12.68 -5.27 -11.05
N PRO A 80 13.83 -5.75 -11.57
CA PRO A 80 13.90 -6.21 -12.98
C PRO A 80 12.95 -7.38 -13.27
N GLY A 81 12.79 -8.29 -12.31
CA GLY A 81 11.85 -9.41 -12.42
C GLY A 81 10.39 -8.92 -12.47
N TRP A 82 10.05 -7.96 -11.60
CA TRP A 82 8.74 -7.32 -11.61
C TRP A 82 8.47 -6.59 -12.93
N GLU A 83 9.41 -5.76 -13.42
CA GLU A 83 9.22 -5.02 -14.68
C GLU A 83 8.94 -5.93 -15.87
N ARG A 84 9.63 -7.08 -15.94
CA ARG A 84 9.38 -8.10 -16.97
C ARG A 84 7.93 -8.62 -16.88
N ARG A 85 7.48 -9.01 -15.69
CA ARG A 85 6.11 -9.53 -15.49
C ARG A 85 5.06 -8.45 -15.73
N ALA A 86 5.30 -7.22 -15.28
CA ALA A 86 4.43 -6.08 -15.52
C ALA A 86 4.30 -5.76 -17.03
N ALA A 87 5.38 -5.91 -17.81
CA ALA A 87 5.33 -5.79 -19.26
C ALA A 87 4.51 -6.93 -19.91
N ASP A 88 4.76 -8.18 -19.51
CA ASP A 88 4.02 -9.35 -20.00
C ASP A 88 2.50 -9.21 -19.73
N LEU A 89 2.15 -8.65 -18.57
CA LEU A 89 0.77 -8.39 -18.14
C LEU A 89 0.20 -7.04 -18.63
N ARG A 90 0.98 -6.25 -19.38
CA ARG A 90 0.59 -4.92 -19.88
C ARG A 90 0.14 -3.92 -18.78
N ILE A 91 0.70 -4.04 -17.59
CA ILE A 91 0.42 -3.11 -16.48
C ILE A 91 0.99 -1.73 -16.83
N ARG A 92 0.14 -0.71 -16.83
CA ARG A 92 0.59 0.68 -17.01
C ARG A 92 1.24 1.19 -15.72
N ARG A 93 2.28 2.00 -15.86
CA ARG A 93 3.00 2.63 -14.76
C ARG A 93 2.97 4.14 -14.96
N THR A 94 2.48 4.86 -13.95
CA THR A 94 2.36 6.32 -13.96
C THR A 94 3.06 6.87 -12.72
N THR A 95 4.28 7.35 -12.90
CA THR A 95 5.15 7.84 -11.82
C THR A 95 4.97 9.34 -11.60
N GLU A 96 5.45 9.82 -10.44
CA GLU A 96 5.38 11.23 -10.04
C GLU A 96 3.95 11.79 -9.93
N ARG A 97 2.94 10.92 -9.81
CA ARG A 97 1.53 11.30 -9.64
C ARG A 97 1.07 11.01 -8.23
N LEU A 98 0.59 12.04 -7.54
CA LEU A 98 -0.09 11.93 -6.27
C LEU A 98 -1.60 11.88 -6.51
N VAL A 99 -2.30 10.94 -5.87
CA VAL A 99 -3.76 10.99 -5.84
C VAL A 99 -4.19 12.07 -4.84
N THR A 100 -5.02 13.02 -5.29
CA THR A 100 -5.43 14.18 -4.48
C THR A 100 -6.92 14.21 -4.14
N ALA A 101 -7.75 13.51 -4.91
CA ALA A 101 -9.17 13.35 -4.63
C ALA A 101 -9.73 12.14 -5.37
N VAL A 102 -10.84 11.63 -4.86
CA VAL A 102 -11.64 10.55 -5.45
C VAL A 102 -13.10 10.98 -5.37
N GLU A 103 -13.75 11.12 -6.51
CA GLU A 103 -15.15 11.56 -6.63
C GLU A 103 -15.90 10.55 -7.50
N GLY A 104 -16.66 9.66 -6.85
CA GLY A 104 -17.31 8.54 -7.54
C GLY A 104 -16.28 7.61 -8.19
N ARG A 105 -16.17 7.66 -9.52
CA ARG A 105 -15.21 6.87 -10.32
C ARG A 105 -13.99 7.68 -10.76
N THR A 106 -14.04 8.99 -10.62
CA THR A 106 -13.03 9.89 -11.12
C THR A 106 -11.97 10.10 -10.03
N VAL A 107 -10.73 9.76 -10.34
CA VAL A 107 -9.57 9.94 -9.49
C VAL A 107 -8.75 11.10 -10.02
N ARG A 108 -8.52 12.12 -9.18
CA ARG A 108 -7.71 13.28 -9.53
C ARG A 108 -6.25 13.06 -9.15
N LEU A 109 -5.38 13.13 -10.14
CA LEU A 109 -3.94 12.96 -10.02
C LEU A 109 -3.23 14.31 -10.16
N LEU A 110 -2.27 14.57 -9.29
CA LEU A 110 -1.36 15.72 -9.36
C LEU A 110 0.02 15.23 -9.77
N HIS A 111 0.53 15.72 -10.89
CA HIS A 111 1.94 15.57 -11.24
C HIS A 111 2.76 16.53 -10.36
N HIS A 112 3.20 16.03 -9.19
CA HIS A 112 3.78 16.85 -8.12
C HIS A 112 5.00 17.71 -8.53
N PRO A 113 5.85 17.31 -9.51
CA PRO A 113 6.95 18.16 -9.94
C PRO A 113 6.51 19.42 -10.71
N THR A 114 5.37 19.35 -11.40
CA THR A 114 4.91 20.44 -12.31
C THR A 114 3.65 21.15 -11.85
N GLY A 115 2.89 20.55 -10.94
CA GLY A 115 1.57 21.03 -10.55
C GLY A 115 0.45 20.70 -11.55
N ALA A 116 0.74 20.03 -12.67
CA ALA A 116 -0.28 19.62 -13.63
C ALA A 116 -1.28 18.64 -13.00
N VAL A 117 -2.56 18.85 -13.28
CA VAL A 117 -3.65 18.01 -12.77
C VAL A 117 -4.22 17.19 -13.91
N GLU A 118 -4.43 15.91 -13.64
CA GLU A 118 -5.01 14.95 -14.56
C GLU A 118 -6.14 14.18 -13.85
N GLU A 119 -7.07 13.64 -14.62
CA GLU A 119 -8.12 12.78 -14.09
C GLU A 119 -8.07 11.40 -14.74
N ARG A 120 -8.54 10.39 -14.00
CA ARG A 120 -8.71 9.01 -14.47
C ARG A 120 -10.06 8.52 -14.00
N ASP A 121 -10.86 8.00 -14.91
CA ASP A 121 -12.07 7.24 -14.55
C ASP A 121 -11.72 5.77 -14.44
N VAL A 122 -12.01 5.19 -13.27
CA VAL A 122 -11.72 3.77 -12.99
C VAL A 122 -12.89 3.08 -12.31
N ASP A 123 -12.97 1.76 -12.47
CA ASP A 123 -13.95 0.93 -11.79
C ASP A 123 -13.64 0.80 -10.30
N TRP A 124 -12.35 0.68 -9.98
CA TRP A 124 -11.83 0.49 -8.64
C TRP A 124 -10.54 1.26 -8.39
N LEU A 125 -10.37 1.68 -7.14
CA LEU A 125 -9.13 2.20 -6.60
C LEU A 125 -8.61 1.26 -5.52
N VAL A 126 -7.40 0.75 -5.68
CA VAL A 126 -6.74 -0.11 -4.70
C VAL A 126 -5.59 0.66 -4.08
N VAL A 127 -5.61 0.86 -2.77
CA VAL A 127 -4.60 1.67 -2.07
C VAL A 127 -3.69 0.78 -1.23
N ALA A 128 -2.38 1.00 -1.33
CA ALA A 128 -1.44 0.49 -0.34
C ALA A 128 -1.38 1.44 0.85
N ALA A 129 -2.31 1.33 1.79
CA ALA A 129 -2.32 2.18 2.96
C ALA A 129 -1.22 1.73 3.96
N PRO A 130 -0.61 2.67 4.71
CA PRO A 130 0.26 2.29 5.82
C PRO A 130 -0.50 1.40 6.80
N PRO A 131 0.07 0.24 7.19
CA PRO A 131 -0.61 -0.68 8.10
C PRO A 131 -0.78 -0.05 9.49
N ARG A 132 -1.92 -0.33 10.12
CA ARG A 132 -2.20 0.01 11.52
C ARG A 132 -1.88 -1.20 12.41
N ALA A 133 -1.30 -0.94 13.57
CA ALA A 133 -1.09 -2.00 14.57
C ALA A 133 -2.44 -2.56 15.03
N ASP A 134 -2.52 -3.89 15.09
CA ASP A 134 -3.62 -4.61 15.73
C ASP A 134 -3.17 -5.00 17.14
N ASP A 135 -3.45 -4.11 18.10
CA ASP A 135 -2.98 -4.18 19.49
C ASP A 135 -4.12 -4.22 20.51
N GLU A 136 -5.33 -4.58 20.08
CA GLU A 136 -6.52 -4.63 20.93
C GLU A 136 -6.37 -5.64 22.07
N LEU A 137 -5.87 -6.85 21.77
CA LEU A 137 -5.64 -7.88 22.78
C LEU A 137 -4.60 -7.45 23.82
N TRP A 138 -3.52 -6.79 23.38
CA TRP A 138 -2.52 -6.27 24.31
C TRP A 138 -3.13 -5.21 25.23
N THR A 139 -3.91 -4.30 24.66
CA THR A 139 -4.58 -3.25 25.43
C THR A 139 -5.50 -3.84 26.50
N ALA A 140 -6.22 -4.91 26.18
CA ALA A 140 -7.09 -5.61 27.13
C ALA A 140 -6.32 -6.33 28.26
N LEU A 141 -5.09 -6.79 28.00
CA LEU A 141 -4.32 -7.60 28.93
C LEU A 141 -3.26 -6.83 29.73
N ARG A 142 -2.91 -5.59 29.34
CA ARG A 142 -1.79 -4.83 29.93
C ARG A 142 -1.90 -4.62 31.45
N ASP A 143 -3.14 -4.60 31.97
CA ASP A 143 -3.44 -4.37 33.40
C ASP A 143 -3.92 -5.67 34.11
N SER A 144 -3.77 -6.83 33.47
CA SER A 144 -4.26 -8.13 33.98
C SER A 144 -3.39 -8.77 35.07
N GLY A 145 -2.19 -8.24 35.31
CA GLY A 145 -1.18 -8.84 36.18
C GLY A 145 -0.39 -10.00 35.54
N LEU A 146 -0.72 -10.36 34.29
CA LEU A 146 0.09 -11.26 33.48
C LEU A 146 1.30 -10.52 32.92
N GLU A 147 2.40 -11.25 32.70
CA GLU A 147 3.51 -10.76 31.89
C GLU A 147 3.12 -10.84 30.41
N VAL A 148 3.02 -9.67 29.75
CA VAL A 148 2.54 -9.57 28.36
C VAL A 148 3.53 -8.77 27.52
N HIS A 149 4.02 -9.40 26.45
CA HIS A 149 4.96 -8.81 25.49
C HIS A 149 4.30 -8.60 24.14
N ARG A 150 4.63 -7.51 23.44
CA ARG A 150 4.26 -7.30 22.02
C ARG A 150 5.49 -7.51 21.14
N VAL A 151 5.31 -8.17 20.01
CA VAL A 151 6.37 -8.39 19.01
C VAL A 151 5.80 -8.22 17.60
N GLY A 152 6.62 -7.74 16.66
CA GLY A 152 6.22 -7.62 15.26
C GLY A 152 5.17 -6.55 15.01
N ASP A 153 4.25 -6.82 14.09
CA ASP A 153 3.39 -5.76 13.56
C ASP A 153 2.33 -5.27 14.57
N CYS A 154 1.98 -6.07 15.59
CA CYS A 154 1.14 -5.59 16.70
C CYS A 154 1.89 -4.60 17.62
N LEU A 155 3.22 -4.61 17.61
CA LEU A 155 4.04 -3.62 18.30
C LEU A 155 4.25 -2.39 17.42
N ALA A 156 4.74 -2.62 16.20
CA ALA A 156 5.02 -1.57 15.23
C ALA A 156 5.10 -2.18 13.82
N PRO A 157 4.05 -1.99 12.99
CA PRO A 157 4.00 -2.50 11.62
C PRO A 157 5.22 -2.09 10.81
N ARG A 158 6.05 -3.07 10.44
CA ARG A 158 7.34 -2.86 9.77
C ARG A 158 7.58 -4.00 8.78
N ARG A 159 8.82 -4.13 8.30
CA ARG A 159 9.22 -5.26 7.45
C ARG A 159 9.31 -6.54 8.29
N ALA A 160 9.08 -7.69 7.66
CA ALA A 160 9.10 -9.02 8.31
C ALA A 160 10.38 -9.30 9.14
N GLY A 161 11.53 -8.76 8.72
CA GLY A 161 12.77 -8.85 9.50
C GLY A 161 12.68 -8.22 10.88
N ALA A 162 11.94 -7.11 11.03
CA ALA A 162 11.71 -6.48 12.33
C ALA A 162 10.86 -7.37 13.25
N ALA A 163 9.82 -8.02 12.71
CA ALA A 163 9.01 -8.96 13.48
C ALA A 163 9.82 -10.16 13.97
N THR A 164 10.71 -10.68 13.13
CA THR A 164 11.63 -11.77 13.51
C THR A 164 12.57 -11.32 14.64
N LEU A 165 13.17 -10.13 14.51
CA LEU A 165 14.08 -9.58 15.52
C LEU A 165 13.40 -9.25 16.84
N ASP A 166 12.17 -8.74 16.81
CA ASP A 166 11.40 -8.50 18.03
C ASP A 166 11.13 -9.82 18.76
N GLY A 167 10.73 -10.86 18.02
CA GLY A 167 10.49 -12.19 18.55
C GLY A 167 11.73 -12.82 19.19
N ASP A 168 12.87 -12.76 18.50
CA ASP A 168 14.16 -13.25 19.01
C ASP A 168 14.56 -12.54 20.32
N ARG A 169 14.50 -11.20 20.34
CA ARG A 169 14.86 -10.41 21.52
C ARG A 169 13.98 -10.71 22.72
N VAL A 170 12.67 -10.78 22.53
CA VAL A 170 11.74 -11.10 23.62
C VAL A 170 11.94 -12.55 24.08
N GLY A 171 12.09 -13.49 23.14
CA GLY A 171 12.31 -14.90 23.45
C GLY A 171 13.59 -15.18 24.25
N LEU A 172 14.63 -14.37 24.08
CA LEU A 172 15.87 -14.46 24.86
C LEU A 172 15.79 -13.77 26.24
N ALA A 173 14.76 -12.96 26.47
CA ALA A 173 14.61 -12.15 27.68
C ALA A 173 13.65 -12.75 28.72
N VAL A 174 12.95 -13.84 28.38
CA VAL A 174 11.96 -14.53 29.22
C VAL A 174 12.47 -15.88 29.73
#